data_AF-A0A960L5F0-F1
#
_entry.id   AF-A0A960L5F0-F1
#
_cell.length_a   1.000
_cell.length_b   1.000
_cell.length_c   1.000
_cell.angle_alpha   90.00
_cell.angle_beta   90.00
_cell.angle_gamma   90.00
#
_symmetry.space_group_name_H-M   'P 1'
#
loop_
_entity.id
_entity.type
_entity.pdbx_description
1 polymer ?
#
loop_
_entity_poly.entity_id
_entity_poly.type
_entity_poly.pdbx_seq_one_letter_code
_entity_poly.pdbx_strand_id
1 'polypeptide(L)'
;METRAGRKTKVAFIVWIGVRWFHLEWLAKGLDRERFDLCFILVRLNGQEMYMERFVREQGIPYLALDCYIRPGSLWKTIWAIRGYCRREGVDVVHTHIFLASLVGLVGAFLARVPRRLNTRHHLISNHGKPTLWLDRLANTLATRTIVASRVVYDVLAKKEGVPERKLALVPFGLDLECFRGIAPERIEALRQKYATDGKGPVIGVLA
;
A
#
# COMPACT_ATOMS: atom_id res chain seq x y z
N MET A 1 -18.16 6.20 -14.52
CA MET A 1 -16.88 5.58 -14.89
C MET A 1 -17.20 4.49 -15.89
N GLU A 2 -17.16 4.80 -17.17
CA GLU A 2 -17.45 3.83 -18.22
C GLU A 2 -16.29 2.83 -18.28
N THR A 3 -16.51 1.65 -17.72
CA THR A 3 -15.72 0.46 -18.02
C THR A 3 -15.72 0.27 -19.53
N ARG A 4 -14.55 0.09 -20.15
CA ARG A 4 -14.48 -0.44 -21.52
C ARG A 4 -15.32 -1.73 -21.54
N ALA A 5 -16.44 -1.70 -22.26
CA ALA A 5 -17.49 -2.70 -22.15
C ALA A 5 -16.90 -4.13 -22.20
N GLY A 6 -17.15 -4.92 -21.14
CA GLY A 6 -16.84 -6.35 -21.08
C GLY A 6 -15.49 -6.78 -20.48
N ARG A 7 -14.53 -5.88 -20.20
CA ARG A 7 -13.23 -6.27 -19.60
C ARG A 7 -13.08 -5.77 -18.16
N LYS A 8 -12.64 -6.66 -17.26
CA LYS A 8 -12.21 -6.31 -15.90
C LYS A 8 -11.08 -5.27 -15.94
N THR A 9 -11.11 -4.32 -15.02
CA THR A 9 -10.02 -3.36 -14.85
C THR A 9 -8.85 -4.05 -14.17
N LYS A 10 -7.67 -4.09 -14.81
CA LYS A 10 -6.48 -4.70 -14.24
C LYS A 10 -5.78 -3.75 -13.28
N VAL A 11 -5.65 -4.16 -12.02
CA VAL A 11 -5.11 -3.38 -10.92
C VAL A 11 -3.88 -4.07 -10.34
N ALA A 12 -2.74 -3.39 -10.35
CA ALA A 12 -1.51 -3.85 -9.73
C ALA A 12 -1.19 -3.03 -8.47
N PHE A 13 -1.20 -3.70 -7.30
CA PHE A 13 -0.74 -3.11 -6.05
C PHE A 13 0.76 -3.31 -5.89
N ILE A 14 1.53 -2.23 -5.78
CA ILE A 14 2.98 -2.28 -5.60
C ILE A 14 3.31 -1.92 -4.16
N VAL A 15 3.84 -2.89 -3.42
CA VAL A 15 4.04 -2.75 -1.97
C VAL A 15 5.39 -3.29 -1.53
N TRP A 16 5.95 -2.64 -0.52
CA TRP A 16 7.02 -3.17 0.32
C TRP A 16 6.56 -3.01 1.76
N ILE A 17 6.22 -4.13 2.42
CA ILE A 17 5.91 -4.15 3.85
C ILE A 17 6.31 -5.49 4.45
N GLY A 18 7.21 -5.45 5.43
CA GLY A 18 7.68 -6.64 6.14
C GLY A 18 6.71 -7.12 7.21
N VAL A 19 5.80 -6.24 7.66
CA VAL A 19 4.81 -6.53 8.71
C VAL A 19 3.44 -6.85 8.11
N ARG A 20 2.61 -7.51 8.91
CA ARG A 20 1.21 -7.76 8.58
C ARG A 20 0.44 -6.44 8.48
N TRP A 21 -0.36 -6.28 7.43
CA TRP A 21 -1.18 -5.09 7.23
C TRP A 21 -2.61 -5.45 6.85
N PHE A 22 -3.50 -5.38 7.84
CA PHE A 22 -4.91 -5.77 7.71
C PHE A 22 -5.64 -5.07 6.55
N HIS A 23 -5.34 -3.79 6.29
CA HIS A 23 -6.02 -3.06 5.22
C HIS A 23 -5.75 -3.64 3.82
N LEU A 24 -4.54 -4.16 3.55
CA LEU A 24 -4.26 -4.80 2.26
C LEU A 24 -4.92 -6.17 2.16
N GLU A 25 -5.03 -6.91 3.26
CA GLU A 25 -5.77 -8.18 3.31
C GLU A 25 -7.26 -7.95 3.08
N TRP A 26 -7.85 -6.98 3.76
CA TRP A 26 -9.25 -6.60 3.59
C TRP A 26 -9.53 -6.11 2.18
N LEU A 27 -8.62 -5.31 1.60
CA LEU A 27 -8.74 -4.90 0.21
C LEU A 27 -8.69 -6.10 -0.73
N ALA A 28 -7.71 -6.99 -0.56
CA ALA A 28 -7.57 -8.18 -1.38
C ALA A 28 -8.82 -9.07 -1.32
N LYS A 29 -9.44 -9.21 -0.14
CA LYS A 29 -10.65 -10.02 0.05
C LYS A 29 -11.92 -9.33 -0.43
N GLY A 30 -12.05 -8.03 -0.19
CA GLY A 30 -13.27 -7.26 -0.44
C GLY A 30 -13.34 -6.59 -1.82
N LEU A 31 -12.27 -6.61 -2.61
CA LEU A 31 -12.29 -6.05 -3.96
C LEU A 31 -13.23 -6.86 -4.86
N ASP A 32 -14.18 -6.19 -5.48
CA ASP A 32 -15.12 -6.76 -6.44
C ASP A 32 -14.37 -7.42 -7.62
N ARG A 33 -14.37 -8.76 -7.64
CA ARG A 33 -13.65 -9.57 -8.63
C ARG A 33 -14.38 -9.63 -9.97
N GLU A 34 -15.62 -9.20 -10.07
CA GLU A 34 -16.33 -9.08 -11.35
C GLU A 34 -15.88 -7.83 -12.11
N ARG A 35 -15.54 -6.76 -11.37
CA ARG A 35 -15.10 -5.48 -11.94
C ARG A 35 -13.59 -5.33 -12.04
N PHE A 36 -12.83 -5.95 -11.13
CA PHE A 36 -11.39 -5.78 -11.02
C PHE A 36 -10.64 -7.12 -11.09
N ASP A 37 -9.55 -7.10 -11.85
CA ASP A 37 -8.55 -8.17 -11.90
C ASP A 37 -7.31 -7.70 -11.13
N LEU A 38 -7.02 -8.34 -10.00
CA LEU A 38 -6.06 -7.87 -9.01
C LEU A 38 -4.78 -8.69 -9.04
N CYS A 39 -3.65 -8.00 -9.11
CA CYS A 39 -2.34 -8.59 -8.84
C CYS A 39 -1.50 -7.73 -7.89
N PHE A 40 -0.49 -8.35 -7.30
CA PHE A 40 0.49 -7.68 -6.45
C PHE A 40 1.88 -7.68 -7.09
N ILE A 41 2.61 -6.57 -6.98
CA ILE A 41 4.04 -6.52 -7.20
C ILE A 41 4.71 -6.27 -5.86
N LEU A 42 5.40 -7.29 -5.37
CA LEU A 42 5.99 -7.34 -4.05
C LEU A 42 7.47 -7.00 -4.16
N VAL A 43 7.85 -5.80 -3.71
CA VAL A 43 9.25 -5.35 -3.73
C VAL A 43 9.92 -5.87 -2.46
N ARG A 44 10.77 -6.90 -2.56
CA ARG A 44 11.50 -7.49 -1.44
C ARG A 44 12.79 -6.74 -1.19
N LEU A 45 12.85 -5.97 -0.11
CA LEU A 45 14.09 -5.33 0.28
C LEU A 45 15.08 -6.39 0.80
N ASN A 46 16.26 -6.47 0.19
CA ASN A 46 17.30 -7.44 0.54
C ASN A 46 16.88 -8.92 0.41
N GLY A 47 15.92 -9.21 -0.47
CA GLY A 47 15.52 -10.58 -0.83
C GLY A 47 14.71 -11.35 0.23
N GLN A 48 14.29 -10.69 1.31
CA GLN A 48 13.51 -11.34 2.37
C GLN A 48 12.06 -11.58 1.92
N GLU A 49 11.55 -12.79 2.14
CA GLU A 49 10.13 -13.09 1.94
C GLU A 49 9.28 -12.23 2.88
N MET A 50 8.23 -11.61 2.34
CA MET A 50 7.35 -10.72 3.10
C MET A 50 6.10 -11.46 3.58
N TYR A 51 5.49 -10.99 4.67
CA TYR A 51 4.18 -11.49 5.11
C TYR A 51 3.15 -11.49 3.97
N MET A 52 3.10 -10.39 3.21
CA MET A 52 2.15 -10.25 2.12
C MET A 52 2.34 -11.29 1.02
N GLU A 53 3.56 -11.77 0.81
CA GLU A 53 3.82 -12.81 -0.17
C GLU A 53 3.17 -14.14 0.20
N ARG A 54 3.35 -14.56 1.46
CA ARG A 54 2.71 -15.76 2.00
C ARG A 54 1.20 -15.65 1.87
N PHE A 55 0.65 -14.51 2.28
CA PHE A 55 -0.78 -14.23 2.19
C PHE A 55 -1.31 -14.33 0.75
N VAL A 56 -0.72 -13.64 -0.23
CA VAL A 56 -1.24 -13.68 -1.62
C VAL A 56 -1.10 -15.08 -2.23
N ARG A 57 -0.05 -15.82 -1.89
CA ARG A 57 0.15 -17.20 -2.33
C ARG A 57 -0.93 -18.13 -1.76
N GLU A 58 -1.19 -18.05 -0.45
CA GLU A 58 -2.25 -18.82 0.22
C GLU A 58 -3.65 -18.50 -0.32
N GLN A 59 -3.90 -17.24 -0.69
CA GLN A 59 -5.18 -16.81 -1.26
C GLN A 59 -5.28 -17.03 -2.78
N GLY A 60 -4.24 -17.57 -3.43
CA GLY A 60 -4.22 -17.78 -4.88
C GLY A 60 -4.29 -16.48 -5.71
N ILE A 61 -3.83 -15.35 -5.15
CA ILE A 61 -3.84 -14.06 -5.84
C ILE A 61 -2.56 -13.91 -6.67
N PRO A 62 -2.66 -13.56 -7.97
CA PRO A 62 -1.49 -13.35 -8.82
C PRO A 62 -0.52 -12.34 -8.24
N TYR A 63 0.78 -12.67 -8.25
CA TYR A 63 1.81 -11.74 -7.79
C TYR A 63 3.13 -11.88 -8.54
N LEU A 64 3.93 -10.81 -8.50
CA LEU A 64 5.31 -10.76 -8.96
C LEU A 64 6.19 -10.30 -7.79
N ALA A 65 7.11 -11.14 -7.33
CA ALA A 65 8.11 -10.74 -6.35
C ALA A 65 9.39 -10.24 -7.03
N LEU A 66 9.92 -9.11 -6.56
CA LEU A 66 11.11 -8.46 -7.10
C LEU A 66 12.10 -8.14 -5.98
N ASP A 67 13.28 -8.75 -6.03
CA ASP A 67 14.36 -8.41 -5.11
C ASP A 67 14.94 -7.04 -5.46
N CYS A 68 14.94 -6.16 -4.46
CA CYS A 68 15.43 -4.80 -4.58
C CYS A 68 16.42 -4.49 -3.47
N TYR A 69 17.53 -3.87 -3.84
CA TYR A 69 18.57 -3.37 -2.95
C TYR A 69 18.67 -1.86 -3.14
N ILE A 70 18.97 -1.11 -2.07
CA ILE A 70 19.10 0.36 -2.11
C ILE A 70 20.43 0.75 -2.76
N ARG A 71 20.54 0.50 -4.07
CA ARG A 71 21.67 0.87 -4.92
C ARG A 71 21.18 1.11 -6.35
N PRO A 72 21.75 2.08 -7.09
CA PRO A 72 21.21 2.53 -8.37
C PRO A 72 20.87 1.41 -9.37
N GLY A 73 21.78 0.46 -9.58
CA GLY A 73 21.56 -0.64 -10.53
C GLY A 73 20.39 -1.57 -10.16
N SER A 74 20.18 -1.83 -8.86
CA SER A 74 19.06 -2.68 -8.42
C SER A 74 17.72 -1.94 -8.48
N LEU A 75 17.71 -0.64 -8.17
CA LEU A 75 16.53 0.21 -8.33
C LEU A 75 16.11 0.24 -9.81
N TRP A 76 17.05 0.45 -10.72
CA TRP A 76 16.79 0.47 -12.15
C TRP A 76 16.26 -0.87 -12.66
N LYS A 77 16.91 -1.98 -12.28
CA LYS A 77 16.42 -3.34 -12.62
C LYS A 77 14.96 -3.54 -12.17
N THR A 78 14.63 -3.11 -10.96
CA THR A 78 13.27 -3.20 -10.42
C THR A 78 12.27 -2.35 -11.22
N ILE A 79 12.64 -1.12 -11.57
CA ILE A 79 11.84 -0.22 -12.41
C ILE A 79 11.55 -0.87 -13.78
N TRP A 80 12.56 -1.45 -14.44
CA TRP A 80 12.38 -2.10 -15.74
C TRP A 80 11.54 -3.36 -15.67
N ALA A 81 11.67 -4.15 -14.60
CA ALA A 81 10.83 -5.31 -14.36
C ALA A 81 9.34 -4.90 -14.18
N ILE A 82 9.08 -3.87 -13.38
CA ILE A 82 7.72 -3.31 -13.18
C ILE A 82 7.17 -2.81 -14.51
N ARG A 83 7.97 -2.06 -15.28
CA ARG A 83 7.57 -1.57 -16.60
C ARG A 83 7.21 -2.72 -17.54
N GLY A 84 8.06 -3.74 -17.62
CA GLY A 84 7.85 -4.91 -18.48
C GLY A 84 6.58 -5.66 -18.11
N TYR A 85 6.37 -5.90 -16.82
CA TYR A 85 5.16 -6.52 -16.29
C TYR A 85 3.91 -5.71 -16.65
N CYS A 86 3.89 -4.41 -16.37
CA CYS A 86 2.73 -3.55 -16.64
C CYS A 86 2.34 -3.54 -18.13
N ARG A 87 3.34 -3.50 -19.03
CA ARG A 87 3.10 -3.52 -20.48
C ARG A 87 2.61 -4.87 -20.97
N ARG A 88 3.20 -5.96 -20.49
CA ARG A 88 2.83 -7.32 -20.89
C ARG A 88 1.43 -7.69 -20.42
N GLU A 89 1.11 -7.38 -19.16
CA GLU A 89 -0.19 -7.73 -18.58
C GLU A 89 -1.32 -6.74 -18.97
N GLY A 90 -0.97 -5.56 -19.51
CA GLY A 90 -1.94 -4.52 -19.85
C GLY A 90 -2.62 -3.94 -18.61
N VAL A 91 -1.82 -3.55 -17.62
CA VAL A 91 -2.28 -2.97 -16.34
C VAL A 91 -2.93 -1.60 -16.57
N ASP A 92 -4.15 -1.42 -16.07
CA ASP A 92 -4.90 -0.17 -16.19
C ASP A 92 -4.62 0.77 -15.01
N VAL A 93 -4.44 0.20 -13.82
CA VAL A 93 -4.24 0.92 -12.57
C VAL A 93 -3.03 0.36 -11.83
N VAL A 94 -2.08 1.23 -11.49
CA VAL A 94 -1.03 0.92 -10.50
C VAL A 94 -1.36 1.68 -9.22
N HIS A 95 -1.33 0.99 -8.09
CA HIS A 95 -1.54 1.59 -6.78
C HIS A 95 -0.34 1.29 -5.87
N THR A 96 0.40 2.33 -5.49
CA THR A 96 1.61 2.19 -4.70
C THR A 96 1.44 2.54 -3.24
N HIS A 97 2.14 1.82 -2.37
CA HIS A 97 2.22 2.07 -0.93
C HIS A 97 3.67 2.05 -0.46
N ILE A 98 3.98 2.86 0.55
CA ILE A 98 5.30 2.98 1.20
C ILE A 98 6.38 3.56 0.27
N PHE A 99 7.28 4.37 0.83
CA PHE A 99 8.16 5.28 0.07
C PHE A 99 8.95 4.61 -1.07
N LEU A 100 9.77 3.60 -0.80
CA LEU A 100 10.64 2.99 -1.80
C LEU A 100 9.86 2.28 -2.91
N ALA A 101 8.87 1.46 -2.54
CA ALA A 101 8.01 0.77 -3.48
C ALA A 101 7.18 1.75 -4.33
N SER A 102 6.77 2.87 -3.75
CA SER A 102 6.10 3.94 -4.48
C SER A 102 7.01 4.61 -5.50
N LEU A 103 8.25 4.88 -5.16
CA LEU A 103 9.20 5.48 -6.10
C LEU A 103 9.43 4.58 -7.32
N VAL A 104 9.90 3.35 -7.11
CA VAL A 104 10.19 2.43 -8.22
C VAL A 104 8.93 2.03 -8.99
N GLY A 105 7.81 1.88 -8.27
CA GLY A 105 6.50 1.56 -8.82
C GLY A 105 5.95 2.64 -9.73
N LEU A 106 5.96 3.91 -9.28
CA LEU A 106 5.46 5.03 -10.06
C LEU A 106 6.33 5.30 -11.28
N VAL A 107 7.65 5.22 -11.17
CA VAL A 107 8.56 5.36 -12.33
C VAL A 107 8.31 4.24 -13.33
N GLY A 108 8.25 2.98 -12.89
CA GLY A 108 7.98 1.83 -13.77
C GLY A 108 6.62 1.94 -14.47
N ALA A 109 5.58 2.33 -13.73
CA ALA A 109 4.23 2.53 -14.26
C ALA A 109 4.13 3.70 -15.24
N PHE A 110 4.84 4.81 -14.97
CA PHE A 110 4.93 5.96 -15.87
C PHE A 110 5.61 5.57 -17.19
N LEU A 111 6.74 4.86 -17.12
CA LEU A 111 7.45 4.37 -18.31
C LEU A 111 6.67 3.31 -19.09
N ALA A 112 5.76 2.59 -18.42
CA ALA A 112 4.81 1.67 -19.05
C ALA A 112 3.56 2.38 -19.61
N ARG A 113 3.41 3.69 -19.40
CA ARG A 113 2.23 4.49 -19.79
C ARG A 113 0.93 3.98 -19.16
N VAL A 114 0.99 3.42 -17.95
CA VAL A 114 -0.22 3.04 -17.20
C VAL A 114 -1.08 4.27 -16.98
N PRO A 115 -2.35 4.28 -17.39
CA PRO A 115 -3.16 5.50 -17.42
C PRO A 115 -3.51 6.01 -16.02
N ARG A 116 -3.66 5.13 -15.03
CA ARG A 116 -3.98 5.49 -13.64
C ARG A 116 -2.86 5.02 -12.71
N ARG A 117 -2.21 5.98 -12.06
CA ARG A 117 -1.12 5.75 -11.11
C ARG A 117 -1.51 6.40 -9.80
N LEU A 118 -1.94 5.58 -8.85
CA LEU A 118 -2.41 5.97 -7.53
C LEU A 118 -1.25 5.80 -6.55
N ASN A 119 -1.06 6.76 -5.66
CA ASN A 119 -0.09 6.67 -4.58
C ASN A 119 -0.79 6.93 -3.25
N THR A 120 -0.74 6.00 -2.29
CA THR A 120 -1.23 6.29 -0.94
C THR A 120 -0.11 6.80 -0.07
N ARG A 121 -0.27 8.01 0.47
CA ARG A 121 0.71 8.63 1.37
C ARG A 121 0.44 8.21 2.79
N HIS A 122 1.41 7.47 3.35
CA HIS A 122 1.44 7.05 4.77
C HIS A 122 2.35 7.93 5.62
N HIS A 123 3.08 8.85 4.99
CA HIS A 123 4.05 9.72 5.63
C HIS A 123 3.97 11.15 5.10
N LEU A 124 4.39 12.08 5.96
CA LEU A 124 4.64 13.47 5.60
C LEU A 124 6.11 13.67 5.25
N ILE A 125 6.39 14.68 4.43
CA ILE A 125 7.77 15.12 4.16
C ILE A 125 8.51 15.46 5.47
N SER A 126 7.82 16.03 6.47
CA SER A 126 8.39 16.36 7.78
C SER A 126 8.90 15.15 8.57
N ASN A 127 8.47 13.93 8.21
CA ASN A 127 8.91 12.71 8.89
C ASN A 127 10.26 12.21 8.34
N HIS A 128 10.82 12.85 7.32
CA HIS A 128 12.06 12.42 6.67
C HIS A 128 13.04 13.61 6.52
N GLY A 129 14.34 13.33 6.56
CA GLY A 129 15.38 14.35 6.35
C GLY A 129 15.36 14.97 4.95
N LYS A 130 16.00 16.14 4.81
CA LYS A 130 16.13 16.93 3.56
C LYS A 130 16.40 16.12 2.26
N PRO A 131 17.22 15.06 2.21
CA PRO A 131 17.49 14.33 0.96
C PRO A 131 16.29 13.55 0.36
N THR A 132 15.17 13.40 1.07
CA THR A 132 13.98 12.67 0.59
C THR A 132 12.91 13.58 -0.05
N LEU A 133 13.03 14.90 0.13
CA LEU A 133 12.09 15.92 -0.37
C LEU A 133 11.84 15.82 -1.88
N TRP A 134 12.91 15.68 -2.66
CA TRP A 134 12.82 15.64 -4.12
C TRP A 134 12.20 14.34 -4.62
N LEU A 135 12.40 13.23 -3.91
CA LEU A 135 11.81 11.93 -4.21
C LEU A 135 10.30 11.94 -3.96
N ASP A 136 9.86 12.58 -2.88
CA ASP A 136 8.44 12.78 -2.60
C ASP A 136 7.77 13.66 -3.67
N ARG A 137 8.44 14.73 -4.10
CA ARG A 137 7.96 15.57 -5.23
C ARG A 137 7.89 14.81 -6.54
N LEU A 138 8.88 13.96 -6.83
CA LEU A 138 8.88 13.09 -8.00
C LEU A 138 7.69 12.13 -7.95
N ALA A 139 7.46 11.47 -6.81
CA ALA A 139 6.31 10.58 -6.63
C ALA A 139 4.98 11.32 -6.84
N ASN A 140 4.80 12.51 -6.26
CA ASN A 140 3.61 13.34 -6.44
C ASN A 140 3.41 13.80 -7.90
N THR A 141 4.50 14.01 -8.63
CA THR A 141 4.47 14.39 -10.05
C THR A 141 4.02 13.22 -10.92
N LEU A 142 4.61 12.03 -10.69
CA LEU A 142 4.33 10.82 -11.45
C LEU A 142 2.93 10.25 -11.15
N ALA A 143 2.44 10.40 -9.92
CA ALA A 143 1.10 10.01 -9.55
C ALA A 143 0.03 10.84 -10.27
N THR A 144 -0.99 10.15 -10.78
CA THR A 144 -2.21 10.76 -11.33
C THR A 144 -3.15 11.22 -10.22
N ARG A 145 -3.17 10.46 -9.12
CA ARG A 145 -3.92 10.74 -7.90
C ARG A 145 -3.09 10.30 -6.69
N THR A 146 -3.21 11.05 -5.61
CA THR A 146 -2.59 10.76 -4.32
C THR A 146 -3.69 10.59 -3.29
N ILE A 147 -3.75 9.41 -2.68
CA ILE A 147 -4.73 9.06 -1.66
C ILE A 147 -4.13 9.36 -0.28
N VAL A 148 -4.93 9.96 0.58
CA VAL A 148 -4.55 10.31 1.96
C VAL A 148 -5.66 9.85 2.91
N ALA A 149 -5.28 9.39 4.10
CA ALA A 149 -6.22 8.85 5.07
C ALA A 149 -6.81 9.90 6.03
N SER A 150 -6.20 11.08 6.14
CA SER A 150 -6.62 12.11 7.09
C SER A 150 -6.61 13.50 6.47
N ARG A 151 -7.48 14.38 7.01
CA ARG A 151 -7.52 15.81 6.63
C ARG A 151 -6.20 16.51 6.93
N VAL A 152 -5.54 16.16 8.03
CA VAL A 152 -4.23 16.73 8.39
C VAL A 152 -3.20 16.46 7.30
N VAL A 153 -3.11 15.22 6.82
CA VAL A 153 -2.18 14.85 5.73
C VAL A 153 -2.57 15.53 4.42
N TYR A 154 -3.87 15.58 4.11
CA TYR A 154 -4.39 16.32 2.96
C TYR A 154 -3.91 17.77 2.95
N ASP A 155 -4.11 18.48 4.06
CA ASP A 155 -3.80 19.91 4.16
C ASP A 155 -2.30 20.18 4.09
N VAL A 156 -1.48 19.31 4.68
CA VAL A 156 -0.01 19.41 4.56
C VAL A 156 0.42 19.24 3.10
N LEU A 157 -0.08 18.21 2.40
CA LEU A 157 0.26 17.97 1.00
C LEU A 157 -0.18 19.12 0.09
N ALA A 158 -1.39 19.65 0.31
CA ALA A 158 -1.92 20.75 -0.49
C ALA A 158 -1.18 22.07 -0.21
N LYS A 159 -1.08 22.47 1.06
CA LYS A 159 -0.64 23.81 1.47
C LYS A 159 0.88 23.93 1.64
N LYS A 160 1.55 22.87 2.09
CA LYS A 160 2.99 22.90 2.39
C LYS A 160 3.84 22.19 1.34
N GLU A 161 3.35 21.09 0.77
CA GLU A 161 4.11 20.33 -0.24
C GLU A 161 3.76 20.69 -1.69
N GLY A 162 2.72 21.54 -1.90
CA GLY A 162 2.33 22.06 -3.21
C GLY A 162 1.69 21.04 -4.14
N VAL A 163 1.13 19.95 -3.60
CA VAL A 163 0.41 18.96 -4.41
C VAL A 163 -0.93 19.55 -4.84
N PRO A 164 -1.25 19.60 -6.15
CA PRO A 164 -2.52 20.16 -6.59
C PRO A 164 -3.70 19.41 -5.99
N GLU A 165 -4.67 20.13 -5.42
CA GLU A 165 -5.85 19.54 -4.78
C GLU A 165 -6.62 18.59 -5.70
N ARG A 166 -6.69 18.91 -7.00
CA ARG A 166 -7.30 18.04 -8.02
C ARG A 166 -6.68 16.64 -8.08
N LYS A 167 -5.43 16.46 -7.63
CA LYS A 167 -4.75 15.16 -7.54
C LYS A 167 -5.00 14.47 -6.20
N LEU A 168 -5.39 15.18 -5.15
CA LEU A 168 -5.58 14.64 -3.82
C LEU A 168 -6.96 14.01 -3.67
N ALA A 169 -7.02 12.84 -3.01
CA ALA A 169 -8.25 12.17 -2.64
C ALA A 169 -8.19 11.79 -1.14
N LEU A 170 -9.09 12.34 -0.33
CA LEU A 170 -9.24 11.95 1.07
C LEU A 170 -10.11 10.68 1.13
N VAL A 171 -9.51 9.57 1.53
CA VAL A 171 -10.18 8.28 1.73
C VAL A 171 -9.75 7.75 3.09
N PRO A 172 -10.56 7.99 4.15
CA PRO A 172 -10.28 7.44 5.48
C PRO A 172 -10.21 5.92 5.44
N PHE A 173 -9.31 5.32 6.21
CA PHE A 173 -9.23 3.87 6.29
C PHE A 173 -10.45 3.31 7.05
N GLY A 174 -11.13 2.34 6.43
CA GLY A 174 -12.18 1.58 7.10
C GLY A 174 -11.59 0.55 8.05
N LEU A 175 -12.31 0.27 9.14
CA LEU A 175 -12.04 -0.81 10.07
C LEU A 175 -13.15 -1.86 9.94
N ASP A 176 -12.78 -3.13 9.89
CA ASP A 176 -13.74 -4.22 10.05
C ASP A 176 -14.18 -4.29 11.51
N LEU A 177 -15.40 -3.84 11.79
CA LEU A 177 -15.91 -3.79 13.16
C LEU A 177 -16.29 -5.17 13.70
N GLU A 178 -16.52 -6.15 12.83
CA GLU A 178 -16.89 -7.50 13.27
C GLU A 178 -15.75 -8.17 14.03
N CYS A 179 -14.49 -7.85 13.74
CA CYS A 179 -13.36 -8.42 14.47
C CYS A 179 -13.25 -7.93 15.94
N PHE A 180 -14.07 -6.93 16.32
CA PHE A 180 -14.18 -6.43 17.69
C PHE A 180 -15.48 -6.86 18.39
N ARG A 181 -16.39 -7.55 17.69
CA ARG A 181 -17.65 -8.05 18.25
C ARG A 181 -17.48 -9.49 18.75
N GLY A 182 -18.20 -9.83 19.81
CA GLY A 182 -18.26 -11.21 20.30
C GLY A 182 -16.90 -11.81 20.69
N ILE A 183 -16.04 -11.03 21.36
CA ILE A 183 -14.73 -11.53 21.79
C ILE A 183 -14.92 -12.69 22.78
N ALA A 184 -14.37 -13.85 22.43
CA ALA A 184 -14.44 -15.07 23.23
C ALA A 184 -13.91 -14.82 24.67
N PRO A 185 -14.65 -15.20 25.73
CA PRO A 185 -14.23 -15.02 27.12
C PRO A 185 -12.85 -15.62 27.41
N GLU A 186 -12.52 -16.73 26.77
CA GLU A 186 -11.24 -17.43 26.91
C GLU A 186 -10.07 -16.56 26.43
N ARG A 187 -10.28 -15.75 25.39
CA ARG A 187 -9.26 -14.80 24.90
C ARG A 187 -9.02 -13.68 25.89
N ILE A 188 -10.08 -13.20 26.55
CA ILE A 188 -9.98 -12.16 27.60
C ILE A 188 -9.20 -12.72 28.78
N GLU A 189 -9.53 -13.93 29.21
CA GLU A 189 -8.87 -14.59 30.34
C GLU A 189 -7.40 -14.92 30.04
N ALA A 190 -7.10 -15.39 28.83
CA ALA A 190 -5.71 -15.60 28.40
C ALA A 190 -4.88 -14.31 28.45
N LEU A 191 -5.46 -13.16 28.09
CA LEU A 191 -4.78 -11.87 28.21
C LEU A 191 -4.60 -11.46 29.68
N ARG A 192 -5.59 -11.70 30.54
CA ARG A 192 -5.47 -11.42 31.98
C ARG A 192 -4.33 -12.20 32.62
N GLN A 193 -4.27 -13.51 32.36
CA GLN A 193 -3.21 -14.37 32.84
C GLN A 193 -1.85 -13.96 32.28
N LYS A 194 -1.77 -13.70 30.96
CA LYS A 194 -0.51 -13.30 30.31
C LYS A 194 0.09 -12.03 30.91
N TYR A 195 -0.75 -11.07 31.29
CA TYR A 195 -0.30 -9.78 31.83
C TYR A 195 -0.52 -9.65 33.35
N ALA A 196 -0.89 -10.74 34.04
CA ALA A 196 -1.16 -10.80 35.48
C ALA A 196 -2.07 -9.66 35.99
N THR A 197 -3.16 -9.39 35.26
CA THR A 197 -4.09 -8.28 35.56
C THR A 197 -5.31 -8.72 36.39
N ASP A 198 -5.26 -9.89 37.02
CA ASP A 198 -6.35 -10.53 37.77
C ASP A 198 -7.05 -9.57 38.75
N GLY A 199 -8.16 -8.98 38.33
CA GLY A 199 -8.96 -8.01 39.10
C GLY A 199 -8.30 -6.63 39.32
N LYS A 200 -7.11 -6.37 38.79
CA LYS A 200 -6.39 -5.10 38.95
C LYS A 200 -6.78 -4.13 37.83
N GLY A 201 -7.24 -2.93 38.19
CA GLY A 201 -7.71 -1.93 37.23
C GLY A 201 -7.46 -0.48 37.68
N PRO A 202 -7.44 0.47 36.73
CA PRO A 202 -7.63 0.28 35.28
C PRO A 202 -6.39 -0.33 34.59
N VAL A 203 -6.62 -1.20 33.60
CA VAL A 203 -5.55 -1.74 32.73
C VAL A 203 -5.37 -0.82 31.53
N ILE A 204 -4.14 -0.37 31.28
CA ILE A 204 -3.81 0.47 30.13
C ILE A 204 -3.03 -0.38 29.12
N GLY A 205 -3.60 -0.56 27.93
CA GLY A 205 -2.93 -1.22 26.81
C GLY A 205 -2.33 -0.20 25.85
N VAL A 206 -1.06 -0.37 25.50
CA VAL A 206 -0.39 0.40 24.44
C VAL A 206 0.13 -0.59 23.41
N LEU A 207 -0.28 -0.40 22.15
CA LEU A 207 0.29 -1.08 21.00
C LEU A 207 1.29 -0.10 20.37
N ALA A 208 2.58 -0.42 20.50
CA ALA A 208 3.69 0.38 19.95
C ALA A 208 4.31 -0.33 18.74
#